data_AF-A0A4Q4WFX5-F1
#
_entry.id   AF-A0A4Q4WFX5-F1
#
_cell.length_a   1.000
_cell.length_b   1.000
_cell.length_c   1.000
_cell.angle_alpha   90.00
_cell.angle_beta   90.00
_cell.angle_gamma   90.00
#
_symmetry.space_group_name_H-M   'P 1'
#
loop_
_entity.id
_entity.type
_entity.pdbx_description
1 polymer ?
#
loop_
_entity_poly.entity_id
_entity_poly.type
_entity_poly.pdbx_seq_one_letter_code
_entity_poly.pdbx_strand_id
1 'polypeptide(L)'
;MANLLALFGTVFLLNVMPAFAPPTWMVMSWVGFSRPEADPVILAGVAACAATVGRLVLARLSCSLVRNRWMREADRQNIDVVRAWLEDRKGMTVGLMLAYAFSPFPSNYIFIAYGLTGMRLARAI
;
A
#
# COMPACT_ATOMS: atom_id res chain seq x y z
N MET A 1 -4.33 3.93 25.39
CA MET A 1 -4.01 2.69 24.64
C MET A 1 -5.14 2.26 23.69
N ALA A 2 -6.39 2.12 24.14
CA ALA A 2 -7.52 1.77 23.26
C ALA A 2 -7.67 2.69 22.02
N ASN A 3 -7.44 3.99 22.18
CA ASN A 3 -7.50 4.96 21.07
C ASN A 3 -6.41 4.76 20.01
N LEU A 4 -5.20 4.35 20.40
CA LEU A 4 -4.11 4.10 19.45
C LEU A 4 -4.33 2.80 18.67
N LEU A 5 -4.88 1.78 19.32
CA LEU A 5 -5.28 0.54 18.66
C LEU A 5 -6.43 0.77 17.68
N ALA A 6 -7.42 1.60 18.04
CA ALA A 6 -8.50 1.99 17.14
C ALA A 6 -7.97 2.78 15.92
N LEU A 7 -7.04 3.72 16.13
CA LEU A 7 -6.36 4.44 15.07
C LEU A 7 -5.60 3.49 14.14
N PHE A 8 -4.79 2.61 14.72
CA PHE A 8 -4.04 1.60 13.98
C PHE A 8 -4.97 0.72 13.16
N GLY A 9 -6.03 0.17 13.76
CA GLY A 9 -6.99 -0.69 13.07
C GLY A 9 -7.70 0.04 11.92
N THR A 10 -8.12 1.28 12.15
CA THR A 10 -8.78 2.10 11.11
C THR A 10 -7.85 2.36 9.95
N VAL A 11 -6.63 2.87 10.22
CA VAL A 11 -5.65 3.16 9.17
C VAL A 11 -5.23 1.88 8.45
N PHE A 12 -5.06 0.78 9.17
CA PHE A 12 -4.75 -0.51 8.59
C PHE A 12 -5.85 -0.98 7.63
N LEU A 13 -7.11 -1.00 8.05
CA LEU A 13 -8.24 -1.40 7.21
C LEU A 13 -8.35 -0.52 5.96
N LEU A 14 -8.19 0.79 6.10
CA LEU A 14 -8.19 1.72 4.98
C LEU A 14 -7.07 1.43 3.96
N ASN A 15 -5.90 0.98 4.42
CA ASN A 15 -4.78 0.62 3.53
C ASN A 15 -4.85 -0.81 2.98
N VAL A 16 -5.69 -1.67 3.56
CA VAL A 16 -6.03 -2.99 3.01
C VAL A 16 -7.18 -2.89 2.02
N MET A 17 -8.04 -1.86 2.11
CA MET A 17 -9.12 -1.65 1.15
C MET A 17 -8.58 -1.21 -0.23
N PRO A 18 -8.98 -1.87 -1.33
CA PRO A 18 -8.32 -1.72 -2.62
C PRO A 18 -8.62 -0.41 -3.37
N ALA A 19 -9.79 0.22 -3.22
CA ALA A 19 -10.18 1.29 -4.17
C ALA A 19 -10.88 2.53 -3.60
N PHE A 20 -11.51 2.49 -2.41
CA PHE A 20 -12.43 3.56 -1.98
C PHE A 20 -12.24 4.04 -0.54
N ALA A 21 -11.06 3.80 0.04
CA ALA A 21 -10.75 4.33 1.36
C ALA A 21 -10.45 5.83 1.28
N PRO A 22 -10.99 6.67 2.19
CA PRO A 22 -10.53 8.05 2.35
C PRO A 22 -9.01 8.09 2.57
N PRO A 23 -8.30 9.10 2.02
CA PRO A 23 -6.86 9.16 2.14
C PRO A 23 -6.45 9.24 3.62
N THR A 24 -5.43 8.48 4.00
CA THR A 24 -4.94 8.39 5.39
C THR A 24 -4.68 9.76 6.03
N TRP A 25 -4.24 10.73 5.26
CA TRP A 25 -4.00 12.12 5.68
C TRP A 25 -5.30 12.83 6.08
N MET A 26 -6.42 12.57 5.41
CA MET A 26 -7.72 13.13 5.80
C MET A 26 -8.19 12.58 7.15
N VAL A 27 -7.96 11.29 7.40
CA VAL A 27 -8.25 10.67 8.71
C VAL A 27 -7.34 11.25 9.80
N MET A 28 -6.04 11.42 9.50
CA MET A 28 -5.10 12.06 10.43
C MET A 28 -5.48 13.51 10.75
N SER A 29 -5.89 14.30 9.76
CA SER A 29 -6.33 15.68 9.98
C SER A 29 -7.54 15.73 10.91
N TRP A 30 -8.54 14.85 10.69
CA TRP A 30 -9.71 14.79 11.57
C TRP A 30 -9.33 14.37 13.00
N VAL A 31 -8.45 13.38 13.16
CA VAL A 31 -7.94 12.95 14.48
C VAL A 31 -7.17 14.07 15.18
N GLY A 32 -6.33 14.82 14.44
CA GLY A 32 -5.58 15.96 14.95
C GLY A 32 -6.48 17.09 15.42
N PHE A 33 -7.55 17.41 14.68
CA PHE A 33 -8.54 18.41 15.11
C PHE A 33 -9.40 17.94 16.29
N SER A 34 -9.68 16.64 16.38
CA SER A 34 -10.53 16.08 17.43
C SER A 34 -9.81 15.86 18.77
N ARG A 35 -8.47 15.89 18.78
CA ARG A 35 -7.61 15.59 19.94
C ARG A 35 -6.33 16.45 19.95
N PRO A 36 -6.43 17.77 20.19
CA PRO A 36 -5.27 18.66 20.17
C PRO A 36 -4.22 18.36 21.28
N GLU A 37 -4.62 17.71 22.37
CA GLU A 37 -3.72 17.31 23.47
C GLU A 37 -2.86 16.05 23.21
N ALA A 38 -3.10 15.33 22.10
CA ALA A 38 -2.33 14.12 21.79
C ALA A 38 -1.04 14.45 21.02
N ASP A 39 0.07 13.78 21.38
CA ASP A 39 1.36 13.97 20.70
C ASP A 39 1.27 13.61 19.21
N PRO A 40 1.41 14.60 18.30
CA PRO A 40 1.32 14.37 16.86
C PRO A 40 2.35 13.38 16.34
N VAL A 41 3.53 13.29 16.97
CA VAL A 41 4.62 12.39 16.55
C VAL A 41 4.23 10.95 16.78
N ILE A 42 3.62 10.64 17.94
CA ILE A 42 3.15 9.29 18.26
C ILE A 42 2.00 8.88 17.33
N LEU A 43 1.05 9.79 17.09
CA LEU A 43 -0.06 9.55 16.16
C LEU A 43 0.43 9.28 14.73
N ALA A 44 1.35 10.11 14.24
CA ALA A 44 1.96 9.93 12.93
C ALA A 44 2.74 8.61 12.83
N GLY A 45 3.51 8.25 13.86
CA GLY A 45 4.25 6.99 13.93
C GLY A 45 3.32 5.77 13.85
N VAL A 46 2.28 5.74 14.68
CA VAL A 46 1.30 4.63 14.69
C VAL A 46 0.58 4.53 13.34
N ALA A 47 0.16 5.66 12.77
CA ALA A 47 -0.50 5.70 11.48
C ALA A 47 0.41 5.26 10.33
N ALA A 48 1.67 5.70 10.31
CA ALA A 48 2.65 5.30 9.32
C ALA A 48 2.93 3.79 9.38
N CYS A 49 3.08 3.23 10.59
CA CYS A 49 3.22 1.79 10.77
C CYS A 49 1.98 1.03 10.28
N ALA A 50 0.77 1.46 10.67
CA ALA A 50 -0.48 0.84 10.23
C ALA A 50 -0.64 0.86 8.71
N ALA A 51 -0.35 2.00 8.08
CA ALA A 51 -0.46 2.18 6.64
C ALA A 51 0.57 1.34 5.88
N THR A 52 1.80 1.26 6.40
CA THR A 52 2.86 0.41 5.83
C THR A 52 2.47 -1.06 5.89
N VAL A 53 2.05 -1.55 7.07
CA VAL A 53 1.63 -2.94 7.24
C VAL A 53 0.42 -3.25 6.36
N GLY A 54 -0.56 -2.35 6.27
CA GLY A 54 -1.73 -2.50 5.39
C GLY A 54 -1.36 -2.67 3.91
N ARG A 55 -0.44 -1.84 3.40
CA ARG A 55 0.05 -1.94 2.01
C ARG A 55 0.82 -3.23 1.73
N LEU A 56 1.65 -3.67 2.69
CA LEU A 56 2.36 -4.95 2.59
C LEU A 56 1.39 -6.13 2.54
N VAL A 57 0.35 -6.09 3.39
CA VAL A 57 -0.72 -7.10 3.40
C VAL A 57 -1.49 -7.06 2.08
N LEU A 58 -1.86 -5.88 1.57
CA LEU A 58 -2.57 -5.74 0.31
C LEU A 58 -1.76 -6.30 -0.88
N ALA A 59 -0.46 -6.00 -0.95
CA ALA A 59 0.42 -6.56 -1.98
C ALA A 59 0.52 -8.10 -1.88
N ARG A 60 0.64 -8.63 -0.66
CA ARG A 60 0.66 -10.07 -0.38
C ARG A 60 -0.65 -10.74 -0.77
N LEU A 61 -1.79 -10.15 -0.43
CA LEU A 61 -3.13 -10.64 -0.79
C LEU A 61 -3.34 -10.59 -2.30
N SER A 62 -2.90 -9.53 -2.97
CA SER A 62 -2.99 -9.42 -4.43
C SER A 62 -2.18 -10.53 -5.13
N CYS A 63 -1.00 -10.85 -4.62
CA CYS A 63 -0.19 -11.96 -5.13
C CYS A 63 -0.83 -13.34 -4.83
N SER A 64 -1.23 -13.58 -3.58
CA SER A 64 -1.71 -14.89 -3.14
C SER A 64 -3.13 -15.21 -3.61
N LEU A 65 -4.05 -14.24 -3.57
CA LEU A 65 -5.44 -14.43 -3.95
C LEU A 65 -5.64 -14.17 -5.43
N VAL A 66 -5.26 -12.99 -5.92
CA VAL A 66 -5.58 -12.60 -7.30
C VAL A 66 -4.68 -13.38 -8.27
N ARG A 67 -3.36 -13.17 -8.21
CA ARG A 67 -2.43 -13.81 -9.16
C ARG A 67 -2.45 -15.35 -9.09
N ASN A 68 -2.41 -15.93 -7.90
CA ASN A 68 -2.27 -17.39 -7.75
C ASN A 68 -3.59 -18.18 -7.80
N ARG A 69 -4.73 -17.57 -7.43
CA ARG A 69 -5.99 -18.32 -7.29
C ARG A 69 -7.09 -17.87 -8.26
N TRP A 70 -7.17 -16.59 -8.61
CA TRP A 70 -8.29 -16.06 -9.41
C TRP A 70 -7.91 -15.71 -10.85
N MET A 71 -6.63 -15.48 -11.13
CA MET A 71 -6.16 -15.05 -12.43
C MET A 71 -6.06 -16.23 -13.40
N ARG A 72 -6.51 -16.02 -14.65
CA ARG A 72 -6.36 -17.02 -15.70
C ARG A 72 -4.90 -17.06 -16.16
N GLU A 73 -4.47 -18.21 -16.66
CA GLU A 73 -3.07 -18.41 -17.09
C GLU A 73 -2.66 -17.45 -18.22
N ALA A 74 -3.59 -17.10 -19.11
CA ALA A 74 -3.35 -16.11 -20.18
C ALA A 74 -3.06 -14.70 -19.63
N ASP A 75 -3.80 -14.26 -18.62
CA ASP A 75 -3.58 -12.96 -17.97
C ASP A 75 -2.26 -12.95 -17.20
N ARG A 76 -1.88 -14.10 -16.62
CA ARG A 76 -0.59 -14.29 -15.94
C ARG A 76 0.59 -14.14 -16.88
N GLN A 77 0.52 -14.73 -18.07
CA GLN A 77 1.56 -14.60 -19.08
C GLN A 77 1.75 -13.14 -19.53
N ASN A 78 0.65 -12.39 -19.73
CA ASN A 78 0.72 -10.96 -20.04
C ASN A 78 1.40 -10.15 -18.93
N ILE A 79 1.07 -10.44 -17.67
CA ILE A 79 1.69 -9.77 -16.53
C ILE A 79 3.17 -10.17 -16.36
N ASP A 80 3.53 -11.41 -16.70
CA ASP A 80 4.92 -11.86 -16.64
C ASP A 80 5.82 -11.15 -17.69
N VAL A 81 5.27 -10.75 -18.85
CA VAL A 81 5.97 -9.88 -19.81
C VAL A 81 6.26 -8.50 -19.19
N VAL A 82 5.26 -7.89 -18.56
CA VAL A 82 5.42 -6.60 -17.87
C VAL A 82 6.41 -6.71 -16.71
N ARG A 83 6.37 -7.82 -15.97
CA ARG A 83 7.32 -8.12 -14.91
C ARG A 83 8.75 -8.16 -15.44
N ALA A 84 9.01 -8.87 -16.54
CA ALA A 84 10.35 -8.97 -17.12
C ALA A 84 10.90 -7.58 -17.52
N TRP A 85 10.05 -6.73 -18.12
CA TRP A 85 10.41 -5.36 -18.46
C TRP A 85 10.71 -4.48 -17.24
N LEU A 86 9.90 -4.60 -16.18
CA LEU A 86 10.12 -3.88 -14.90
C LEU A 86 11.39 -4.36 -14.19
N GLU A 87 11.69 -5.67 -14.23
CA GLU A 87 12.90 -6.25 -13.65
C GLU A 87 14.18 -5.85 -14.39
N ASP A 88 14.10 -5.54 -15.70
CA ASP A 88 15.22 -4.99 -16.47
C ASP A 88 15.49 -3.52 -16.11
N ARG A 89 14.42 -2.75 -15.80
CA ARG A 89 14.48 -1.32 -15.50
C ARG A 89 14.19 -0.98 -14.04
N LYS A 90 14.81 -1.69 -13.11
CA LYS A 90 14.55 -1.53 -11.66
C LYS A 90 14.70 -0.09 -11.16
N GLY A 91 15.77 0.60 -11.56
CA GLY A 91 16.03 1.97 -11.12
C GLY A 91 14.92 2.95 -11.55
N MET A 92 14.47 2.83 -12.80
CA MET A 92 13.36 3.63 -13.33
C MET A 92 12.03 3.24 -12.67
N THR A 93 11.80 1.95 -12.44
CA THR A 93 10.59 1.45 -11.77
C THR A 93 10.46 2.00 -10.36
N VAL A 94 11.53 1.96 -9.56
CA VAL A 94 11.55 2.55 -8.21
C VAL A 94 11.31 4.06 -8.27
N GLY A 95 11.96 4.76 -9.21
CA GLY A 95 11.75 6.20 -9.40
C GLY A 95 10.31 6.56 -9.75
N LEU A 96 9.69 5.82 -10.67
CA LEU A 96 8.29 6.03 -11.09
C LEU A 96 7.31 5.71 -9.96
N MET A 97 7.60 4.65 -9.20
CA MET A 97 6.83 4.23 -8.03
C MET A 97 6.89 5.28 -6.92
N LEU A 98 8.07 5.86 -6.67
CA LEU A 98 8.24 6.98 -5.74
C LEU A 98 7.51 8.22 -6.23
N ALA A 99 7.70 8.63 -7.50
CA ALA A 99 7.04 9.78 -8.07
C ALA A 99 5.51 9.69 -7.97
N TYR A 100 4.94 8.51 -8.22
CA TYR A 100 3.51 8.27 -8.06
C TYR A 100 3.11 8.17 -6.57
N ALA A 101 3.95 7.65 -5.68
CA ALA A 101 3.67 7.66 -4.25
C ALA A 101 3.63 9.08 -3.66
N PHE A 102 4.39 10.02 -4.22
CA PHE A 102 4.32 11.45 -3.90
C PHE A 102 3.20 12.18 -4.63
N SER A 103 2.58 11.56 -5.64
CA SER A 103 1.42 12.11 -6.31
C SER A 103 0.18 11.99 -5.41
N PRO A 104 -0.85 12.84 -5.60
CA PRO A 104 -2.10 12.76 -4.84
C PRO A 104 -2.93 11.51 -5.19
N PHE A 105 -2.45 10.63 -6.08
CA PHE A 105 -3.16 9.43 -6.49
C PHE A 105 -3.10 8.32 -5.42
N PRO A 106 -4.12 7.44 -5.36
CA PRO A 106 -4.14 6.33 -4.41
C PRO A 106 -2.95 5.38 -4.63
N SER A 107 -1.96 5.43 -3.74
CA SER A 107 -0.76 4.58 -3.83
C SER A 107 -1.06 3.08 -3.73
N ASN A 108 -2.24 2.68 -3.23
CA ASN A 108 -2.67 1.28 -3.13
C ASN A 108 -2.64 0.54 -4.48
N TYR A 109 -2.91 1.23 -5.61
CA TYR A 109 -2.87 0.62 -6.94
C TYR A 109 -1.48 0.12 -7.32
N ILE A 110 -0.43 0.81 -6.89
CA ILE A 110 0.94 0.35 -7.09
C ILE A 110 1.16 -0.96 -6.35
N PHE A 111 0.74 -1.04 -5.08
CA PHE A 111 0.96 -2.25 -4.28
C PHE A 111 0.19 -3.44 -4.83
N ILE A 112 -1.01 -3.21 -5.38
CA ILE A 112 -1.78 -4.22 -6.11
C ILE A 112 -1.04 -4.65 -7.37
N ALA A 113 -0.66 -3.71 -8.24
CA ALA A 113 0.06 -3.98 -9.48
C ALA A 113 1.38 -4.72 -9.22
N TYR A 114 2.13 -4.29 -8.21
CA TYR A 114 3.35 -4.94 -7.76
C TYR A 114 3.07 -6.36 -7.24
N GLY A 115 2.03 -6.55 -6.42
CA GLY A 115 1.58 -7.86 -5.97
C GLY A 115 1.23 -8.80 -7.13
N LEU A 116 0.55 -8.29 -8.16
CA LEU A 116 0.22 -9.03 -9.38
C LEU A 116 1.48 -9.41 -10.17
N THR A 117 2.48 -8.54 -10.25
CA THR A 117 3.77 -8.85 -10.90
C THR A 117 4.59 -9.90 -10.15
N GLY A 118 4.26 -10.22 -8.90
CA GLY A 118 4.91 -11.28 -8.12
C GLY A 118 6.39 -11.02 -7.83
N MET A 119 6.87 -9.80 -8.08
CA MET A 119 8.21 -9.39 -7.70
C MET A 119 8.37 -9.44 -6.18
N ARG A 120 9.55 -9.84 -5.69
CA ARG A 120 9.81 -9.94 -4.26
C ARG A 120 9.99 -8.53 -3.68
N LEU A 121 9.00 -8.07 -2.90
CA LEU A 121 9.03 -6.80 -2.18
C LEU A 121 10.31 -6.57 -1.36
N ALA A 122 10.89 -7.65 -0.80
CA ALA A 122 12.10 -7.60 0.03
C ALA A 122 13.42 -7.38 -0.74
N ARG A 123 13.39 -7.34 -2.07
CA ARG A 123 14.59 -7.14 -2.91
C ARG A 123 14.56 -5.80 -3.66
N ALA A 124 13.59 -4.94 -3.35
CA ALA A 124 13.41 -3.61 -3.94
C ALA A 124 13.69 -2.47 -2.94
N ILE A 125 14.13 -2.81 -1.72
CA ILE A 125 14.66 -1.91 -0.70
C ILE A 125 16.11 -2.31 -0.46
#